data_AF-A0A4V2HUD8-F1
#
_entry.id   AF-A0A4V2HUD8-F1
#
_cell.length_a   1.000
_cell.length_b   1.000
_cell.length_c   1.000
_cell.angle_alpha   90.00
_cell.angle_beta   90.00
_cell.angle_gamma   90.00
#
_symmetry.space_group_name_H-M   'P 1'
#
loop_
_entity.id
_entity.type
_entity.pdbx_description
1 polymer ?
#
loop_
_entity_poly.entity_id
_entity_poly.type
_entity_poly.pdbx_seq_one_letter_code
_entity_poly.pdbx_strand_id
1 'polypeptide(L)'
;MPGVGSDQKGWAMQTLSVQGAWYRPFMLPEPPSPPDIFQVLQDAAAPPATSSQAGPGQSTGAPDAATGEGSAPANTSSSIGTSPVVQAFLLRLQELGLSTVSGTDGNDQLAGWSKSLVDAGTGNDTIDVWSDSVVDGGAGNDQIDAWSGSIVDGGDGSDVIKAWSDTTVRGGAGDDVISGWSNSKINGGDGDDQISAWSDSLVEGGAGNDRISAYGNANVSGGSGDDTIWVGSDSVVNFAKGDGHDTIYAGPNTMLKLGDGLSADNTRVSVSGSVATISFEGSDDSIMVQFGPYSPATLAFADGTALTITPESRIARTPYSASA
;
A
#
# COMPACT_ATOMS: atom_id res chain seq x y z
N MET A 1 -47.18 19.05 -5.53
CA MET A 1 -46.11 19.30 -4.54
C MET A 1 -45.58 17.94 -4.09
N PRO A 2 -44.27 17.81 -3.86
CA PRO A 2 -43.39 16.87 -4.57
C PRO A 2 -43.40 15.44 -4.04
N GLY A 3 -43.06 14.50 -4.93
CA GLY A 3 -42.62 13.16 -4.61
C GLY A 3 -41.10 13.08 -4.52
N VAL A 4 -40.59 12.12 -3.75
CA VAL A 4 -39.88 10.89 -4.17
C VAL A 4 -39.35 10.30 -2.87
N GLY A 5 -39.91 9.17 -2.45
CA GLY A 5 -39.51 8.40 -1.27
C GLY A 5 -38.83 7.11 -1.70
N SER A 6 -37.65 6.88 -1.10
CA SER A 6 -36.80 5.69 -1.05
C SER A 6 -37.41 4.34 -1.49
N ASP A 7 -36.88 3.78 -2.58
CA ASP A 7 -36.97 2.35 -2.92
C ASP A 7 -35.86 1.58 -2.18
N GLN A 8 -36.21 0.92 -1.08
CA GLN A 8 -35.46 -0.20 -0.51
C GLN A 8 -36.01 -1.48 -1.15
N LYS A 9 -35.34 -2.03 -2.17
CA LYS A 9 -35.66 -3.34 -2.73
C LYS A 9 -34.93 -4.44 -1.96
N GLY A 10 -35.57 -4.94 -0.91
CA GLY A 10 -35.29 -6.26 -0.34
C GLY A 10 -35.71 -7.34 -1.35
N TRP A 11 -34.82 -8.27 -1.67
CA TRP A 11 -35.15 -9.40 -2.54
C TRP A 11 -35.86 -10.48 -1.73
N ALA A 12 -37.09 -10.79 -2.13
CA ALA A 12 -37.91 -11.82 -1.51
C ALA A 12 -37.36 -13.22 -1.84
N MET A 13 -37.15 -14.05 -0.81
CA MET A 13 -36.97 -15.48 -0.97
C MET A 13 -38.29 -16.12 -1.41
N GLN A 14 -38.35 -16.66 -2.62
CA GLN A 14 -39.35 -17.67 -2.97
C GLN A 14 -38.85 -19.04 -2.50
N THR A 15 -39.53 -19.60 -1.50
CA THR A 15 -39.33 -20.99 -1.08
C THR A 15 -40.11 -21.92 -2.01
N LEU A 16 -39.39 -22.61 -2.91
CA LEU A 16 -39.94 -23.75 -3.64
C LEU A 16 -39.67 -25.02 -2.82
N SER A 17 -40.70 -25.53 -2.15
CA SER A 17 -40.68 -26.81 -1.45
C SER A 17 -40.77 -27.95 -2.46
N VAL A 18 -39.68 -28.71 -2.63
CA VAL A 18 -39.72 -30.07 -3.17
C VAL A 18 -38.99 -31.00 -2.19
N GLN A 19 -39.65 -32.11 -1.87
CA GLN A 19 -39.33 -33.06 -0.82
C GLN A 19 -37.98 -33.77 -1.03
N GLY A 20 -37.19 -33.86 0.04
CA GLY A 20 -36.41 -35.04 0.39
C GLY A 20 -35.13 -35.34 -0.41
N ALA A 21 -34.07 -34.53 -0.25
CA ALA A 21 -32.69 -34.99 -0.37
C ALA A 21 -31.77 -34.06 0.42
N TRP A 22 -30.96 -34.61 1.33
CA TRP A 22 -29.93 -33.87 2.06
C TRP A 22 -28.82 -33.45 1.08
N TYR A 23 -28.75 -32.16 0.72
CA TYR A 23 -27.57 -31.59 0.09
C TYR A 23 -26.55 -31.24 1.18
N ARG A 24 -25.41 -31.92 1.17
CA ARG A 24 -24.20 -31.38 1.81
C ARG A 24 -23.81 -30.15 0.97
N PRO A 25 -23.61 -28.95 1.53
CA PRO A 25 -23.11 -27.84 0.74
C PRO A 25 -21.74 -28.24 0.21
N PHE A 26 -21.67 -28.48 -1.10
CA PHE A 26 -20.41 -28.56 -1.81
C PHE A 26 -19.89 -27.12 -1.81
N MET A 27 -19.05 -26.79 -0.84
CA MET A 27 -18.21 -25.59 -0.90
C MET A 27 -17.40 -25.74 -2.18
N LEU A 28 -17.79 -24.99 -3.21
CA LEU A 28 -16.86 -24.68 -4.28
C LEU A 28 -15.68 -23.98 -3.59
N PRO A 29 -14.42 -24.36 -3.89
CA PRO A 29 -13.29 -23.54 -3.48
C PRO A 29 -13.58 -22.11 -3.93
N GLU A 30 -13.26 -21.14 -3.08
CA GLU A 30 -13.33 -19.73 -3.49
C GLU A 30 -12.62 -19.60 -4.83
N PRO A 31 -13.19 -18.85 -5.80
CA PRO A 31 -12.46 -18.56 -7.02
C PRO A 31 -11.10 -18.01 -6.61
N PRO A 32 -10.00 -18.40 -7.28
CA PRO A 32 -8.71 -17.81 -6.99
C PRO A 32 -8.88 -16.28 -7.02
N SER A 33 -8.30 -15.60 -6.05
CA SER A 33 -8.25 -14.14 -6.00
C SER A 33 -7.96 -13.64 -7.41
N PRO A 34 -8.70 -12.63 -7.93
CA PRO A 34 -8.33 -12.04 -9.21
C PRO A 34 -6.84 -11.69 -9.14
N PRO A 35 -6.07 -11.98 -10.20
CA PRO A 35 -4.64 -11.72 -10.19
C PRO A 35 -4.41 -10.25 -9.87
N ASP A 36 -3.43 -10.01 -9.02
CA ASP A 36 -3.05 -8.66 -8.62
C ASP A 36 -2.82 -7.83 -9.88
N ILE A 37 -3.54 -6.72 -10.03
CA ILE A 37 -3.46 -5.86 -11.20
C ILE A 37 -2.01 -5.38 -11.40
N PHE A 38 -1.27 -5.17 -10.31
CA PHE A 38 0.13 -4.78 -10.35
C PHE A 38 1.03 -5.93 -10.82
N GLN A 39 0.82 -7.16 -10.34
CA GLN A 39 1.53 -8.33 -10.87
C GLN A 39 1.22 -8.55 -12.36
N VAL A 40 -0.01 -8.29 -12.81
CA VAL A 40 -0.41 -8.39 -14.22
C VAL A 40 0.29 -7.34 -15.09
N LEU A 41 0.52 -6.13 -14.57
CA LEU A 41 1.27 -5.07 -15.26
C LEU A 41 2.78 -5.36 -15.25
N GLN A 42 3.36 -5.78 -14.13
CA GLN A 42 4.78 -6.14 -14.03
C GLN A 42 5.14 -7.33 -14.92
N ASP A 43 4.31 -8.37 -14.94
CA ASP A 43 4.49 -9.53 -15.85
C ASP A 43 4.37 -9.12 -17.34
N ALA A 44 3.72 -7.98 -17.63
CA ALA A 44 3.64 -7.41 -18.97
C ALA A 44 4.89 -6.63 -19.39
N ALA A 45 5.58 -6.01 -18.43
CA ALA A 45 6.79 -5.22 -18.65
C ALA A 45 8.08 -6.07 -18.69
N ALA A 46 8.07 -7.28 -18.13
CA ALA A 46 9.24 -8.15 -18.11
C ALA A 46 9.69 -8.59 -19.53
N PRO A 47 10.98 -8.40 -19.91
CA PRO A 47 11.49 -8.92 -21.18
C PRO A 47 11.42 -10.46 -21.19
N PRO A 48 11.13 -11.10 -22.34
CA PRO A 48 11.00 -12.55 -22.39
C PRO A 48 12.30 -13.21 -21.91
N ALA A 49 12.17 -14.11 -20.93
CA ALA A 49 13.29 -14.87 -20.38
C ALA A 49 14.08 -15.51 -21.51
N THR A 50 15.34 -15.08 -21.68
CA THR A 50 16.24 -15.70 -22.66
C THR A 50 16.59 -17.10 -22.17
N SER A 51 16.00 -18.11 -22.79
CA SER A 51 16.41 -19.49 -22.57
C SER A 51 17.82 -19.66 -23.15
N SER A 52 18.84 -19.63 -22.29
CA SER A 52 20.21 -19.94 -22.69
C SER A 52 20.34 -21.46 -22.95
N GLN A 53 20.14 -21.87 -24.20
CA GLN A 53 20.74 -23.13 -24.67
C GLN A 53 22.15 -22.83 -25.19
N ALA A 54 23.13 -23.12 -24.33
CA ALA A 54 24.52 -23.24 -24.74
C ALA A 54 24.72 -24.52 -25.60
N GLY A 55 25.33 -24.35 -26.77
CA GLY A 55 25.90 -25.42 -27.60
C GLY A 55 27.16 -24.91 -28.30
N PRO A 56 28.21 -25.73 -28.50
CA PRO A 56 29.59 -25.23 -28.48
C PRO A 56 30.18 -24.88 -29.86
N GLY A 57 30.96 -23.80 -29.89
CA GLY A 57 32.17 -23.64 -30.70
C GLY A 57 32.01 -23.19 -32.16
N GLN A 58 32.49 -21.99 -32.49
CA GLN A 58 33.78 -21.83 -33.18
C GLN A 58 34.17 -20.34 -33.30
N SER A 59 35.44 -20.10 -32.99
CA SER A 59 36.22 -18.89 -33.23
C SER A 59 36.53 -18.73 -34.72
N THR A 60 36.50 -17.50 -35.26
CA THR A 60 37.60 -16.90 -36.04
C THR A 60 37.37 -15.41 -36.34
N GLY A 61 38.33 -14.56 -35.95
CA GLY A 61 38.91 -13.50 -36.80
C GLY A 61 38.18 -12.16 -36.99
N ALA A 62 38.77 -11.09 -36.45
CA ALA A 62 38.70 -9.71 -36.98
C ALA A 62 40.02 -9.42 -37.76
N PRO A 63 40.24 -8.25 -38.43
CA PRO A 63 39.39 -7.06 -38.64
C PRO A 63 39.37 -6.54 -40.11
N ASP A 64 38.49 -5.59 -40.47
CA ASP A 64 38.84 -4.37 -41.24
C ASP A 64 37.62 -3.48 -41.58
N ALA A 65 37.92 -2.19 -41.74
CA ALA A 65 36.99 -1.06 -41.84
C ALA A 65 36.49 -0.74 -43.27
N ALA A 66 35.31 -0.08 -43.31
CA ALA A 66 34.91 1.04 -44.19
C ALA A 66 33.61 0.86 -45.01
N THR A 67 32.68 1.79 -44.73
CA THR A 67 31.69 2.47 -45.60
C THR A 67 30.58 1.66 -46.30
N GLY A 68 29.32 1.98 -45.95
CA GLY A 68 28.14 1.68 -46.75
C GLY A 68 26.85 1.96 -45.98
N GLU A 69 26.17 3.06 -46.32
CA GLU A 69 24.78 3.34 -45.92
C GLU A 69 23.87 2.18 -46.35
N GLY A 70 23.03 1.69 -45.44
CA GLY A 70 22.02 0.68 -45.76
C GLY A 70 21.42 0.03 -44.53
N SER A 71 20.16 0.38 -44.26
CA SER A 71 19.25 -0.30 -43.33
C SER A 71 19.48 -0.02 -41.83
N ALA A 72 18.93 1.11 -41.36
CA ALA A 72 18.49 1.20 -39.97
C ALA A 72 17.50 0.04 -39.71
N PRO A 73 17.69 -0.77 -38.65
CA PRO A 73 16.68 -1.74 -38.30
C PRO A 73 15.45 -0.97 -37.79
N ALA A 74 14.31 -1.30 -38.36
CA ALA A 74 13.01 -0.93 -37.85
C ALA A 74 12.77 -1.57 -36.47
N ASN A 75 11.94 -0.89 -35.67
CA ASN A 75 11.25 -1.37 -34.46
C ASN A 75 12.11 -1.74 -33.25
N THR A 76 11.94 -0.96 -32.19
CA THR A 76 11.14 -1.41 -31.04
C THR A 76 10.32 -0.24 -30.52
N SER A 77 9.05 -0.17 -30.94
CA SER A 77 8.02 0.29 -30.03
C SER A 77 8.22 -0.48 -28.72
N SER A 78 8.41 0.19 -27.59
CA SER A 78 8.25 -0.42 -26.27
C SER A 78 6.78 -0.82 -26.18
N SER A 79 6.52 -2.02 -26.70
CA SER A 79 5.21 -2.62 -26.77
C SER A 79 4.94 -3.14 -25.38
N ILE A 80 3.92 -2.59 -24.74
CA ILE A 80 3.24 -3.27 -23.64
C ILE A 80 3.13 -4.76 -24.04
N GLY A 81 3.72 -5.63 -23.22
CA GLY A 81 4.24 -6.95 -23.58
C GLY A 81 3.63 -7.66 -24.79
N THR A 82 4.48 -8.24 -25.63
CA THR A 82 4.10 -9.12 -26.77
C THR A 82 3.40 -10.42 -26.34
N SER A 83 3.18 -10.62 -25.04
CA SER A 83 2.44 -11.74 -24.48
C SER A 83 0.97 -11.71 -24.93
N PRO A 84 0.45 -12.80 -25.53
CA PRO A 84 -0.97 -12.88 -25.89
C PRO A 84 -1.93 -12.66 -24.72
N VAL A 85 -1.50 -12.94 -23.48
CA VAL A 85 -2.30 -12.73 -22.26
C VAL A 85 -2.38 -11.25 -21.91
N VAL A 86 -1.26 -10.54 -21.99
CA VAL A 86 -1.15 -9.10 -21.79
C VAL A 86 -1.92 -8.35 -22.88
N GLN A 87 -1.75 -8.75 -24.13
CA GLN A 87 -2.50 -8.20 -25.25
C GLN A 87 -4.01 -8.41 -25.08
N ALA A 88 -4.47 -9.57 -24.58
CA ALA A 88 -5.88 -9.81 -24.30
C ALA A 88 -6.40 -8.99 -23.12
N PHE A 89 -5.57 -8.73 -22.11
CA PHE A 89 -5.88 -7.86 -20.99
C PHE A 89 -6.00 -6.40 -21.44
N LEU A 90 -5.03 -5.88 -22.20
CA LEU A 90 -5.10 -4.54 -22.80
C LEU A 90 -6.30 -4.38 -23.75
N LEU A 91 -6.63 -5.43 -24.52
CA LEU A 91 -7.84 -5.43 -25.35
C LEU A 91 -9.11 -5.31 -24.49
N ARG A 92 -9.16 -5.99 -23.35
CA ARG A 92 -10.25 -5.85 -22.38
C ARG A 92 -10.31 -4.46 -21.77
N LEU A 93 -9.16 -3.81 -21.52
CA LEU A 93 -9.10 -2.43 -21.04
C LEU A 93 -9.57 -1.43 -22.09
N GLN A 94 -9.25 -1.65 -23.37
CA GLN A 94 -9.81 -0.87 -24.48
C GLN A 94 -11.33 -1.10 -24.64
N GLU A 95 -11.83 -2.31 -24.42
CA GLU A 95 -13.28 -2.60 -24.37
C GLU A 95 -13.98 -1.90 -23.19
N LEU A 96 -13.26 -1.58 -22.12
CA LEU A 96 -13.73 -0.75 -20.99
C LEU A 96 -13.65 0.75 -21.27
N GLY A 97 -13.11 1.16 -22.42
CA GLY A 97 -13.00 2.56 -22.85
C GLY A 97 -11.82 3.30 -22.23
N LEU A 98 -10.79 2.59 -21.76
CA LEU A 98 -9.57 3.21 -21.23
C LEU A 98 -8.70 3.75 -22.39
N SER A 99 -8.13 4.95 -22.24
CA SER A 99 -7.12 5.48 -23.16
C SER A 99 -5.71 5.09 -22.71
N THR A 100 -4.89 4.58 -23.62
CA THR A 100 -3.51 4.18 -23.31
C THR A 100 -2.54 5.32 -23.57
N VAL A 101 -1.63 5.56 -22.63
CA VAL A 101 -0.49 6.47 -22.73
C VAL A 101 0.76 5.66 -22.39
N SER A 102 1.81 5.76 -23.20
CA SER A 102 3.06 5.05 -22.97
C SER A 102 4.24 6.00 -23.12
N GLY A 103 5.18 5.92 -22.17
CA GLY A 103 6.47 6.60 -22.23
C GLY A 103 7.53 5.78 -22.97
N THR A 104 8.78 6.10 -22.68
CA THR A 104 10.01 5.61 -23.32
C THR A 104 11.03 5.22 -22.25
N ASP A 105 12.28 4.97 -22.65
CA ASP A 105 13.36 4.69 -21.70
C ASP A 105 13.99 5.98 -21.12
N GLY A 106 13.41 7.15 -21.38
CA GLY A 106 13.91 8.44 -20.89
C GLY A 106 12.82 9.25 -20.21
N ASN A 107 13.23 10.30 -19.51
CA ASN A 107 12.34 11.15 -18.73
C ASN A 107 11.21 11.76 -19.59
N ASP A 108 9.99 11.34 -19.33
CA ASP A 108 8.79 11.67 -20.06
C ASP A 108 7.86 12.61 -19.28
N GLN A 109 6.91 13.21 -20.00
CA GLN A 109 5.84 14.03 -19.46
C GLN A 109 4.53 13.45 -19.99
N LEU A 110 3.81 12.73 -19.15
CA LEU A 110 2.66 11.92 -19.54
C LEU A 110 1.40 12.48 -18.90
N ALA A 111 0.34 12.59 -19.70
CA ALA A 111 -0.96 13.06 -19.24
C ALA A 111 -2.06 12.09 -19.66
N GLY A 112 -2.69 11.45 -18.68
CA GLY A 112 -3.85 10.59 -18.86
C GLY A 112 -5.14 11.31 -18.48
N TRP A 113 -6.15 11.28 -19.36
CA TRP A 113 -7.50 11.75 -19.00
C TRP A 113 -8.21 10.72 -18.11
N SER A 114 -9.49 10.93 -17.82
CA SER A 114 -10.23 9.95 -17.04
C SER A 114 -10.21 8.60 -17.72
N LYS A 115 -10.05 7.54 -16.93
CA LYS A 115 -9.91 6.19 -17.44
C LYS A 115 -8.72 6.11 -18.40
N SER A 116 -7.52 6.40 -17.92
CA SER A 116 -6.30 6.12 -18.67
C SER A 116 -5.55 4.91 -18.12
N LEU A 117 -4.85 4.20 -18.99
CA LEU A 117 -3.78 3.29 -18.63
C LEU A 117 -2.46 3.97 -19.01
N VAL A 118 -1.61 4.23 -18.03
CA VAL A 118 -0.30 4.84 -18.22
C VAL A 118 0.78 3.84 -17.84
N ASP A 119 1.76 3.68 -18.72
CA ASP A 119 3.00 2.92 -18.52
C ASP A 119 4.14 3.86 -18.90
N ALA A 120 4.88 4.37 -17.91
CA ALA A 120 5.88 5.41 -18.16
C ALA A 120 7.22 4.86 -18.64
N GLY A 121 7.55 3.61 -18.28
CA GLY A 121 8.72 2.90 -18.78
C GLY A 121 9.91 3.07 -17.85
N THR A 122 11.01 3.63 -18.35
CA THR A 122 12.17 3.91 -17.49
C THR A 122 12.58 5.36 -17.63
N GLY A 123 13.24 5.90 -16.62
CA GLY A 123 13.58 7.32 -16.57
C GLY A 123 12.89 7.97 -15.38
N ASN A 124 13.17 9.25 -15.16
CA ASN A 124 12.47 9.99 -14.12
C ASN A 124 11.32 10.76 -14.76
N ASP A 125 10.11 10.24 -14.62
CA ASP A 125 8.93 10.66 -15.35
C ASP A 125 8.07 11.64 -14.55
N THR A 126 7.24 12.40 -15.25
CA THR A 126 6.17 13.18 -14.62
C THR A 126 4.84 12.77 -15.23
N ILE A 127 3.94 12.31 -14.36
CA ILE A 127 2.70 11.66 -14.76
C ILE A 127 1.53 12.37 -14.09
N ASP A 128 0.64 12.94 -14.89
CA ASP A 128 -0.61 13.54 -14.43
C ASP A 128 -1.79 12.70 -14.96
N VAL A 129 -2.56 12.06 -14.08
CA VAL A 129 -3.76 11.30 -14.48
C VAL A 129 -5.04 11.75 -13.80
N TRP A 130 -6.11 11.84 -14.58
CA TRP A 130 -7.44 12.10 -14.05
C TRP A 130 -8.09 10.81 -13.51
N SER A 131 -9.35 10.92 -13.11
CA SER A 131 -10.07 9.88 -12.36
C SER A 131 -10.08 8.50 -13.02
N ASP A 132 -10.17 7.45 -12.19
CA ASP A 132 -10.30 6.05 -12.60
C ASP A 132 -9.17 5.56 -13.52
N SER A 133 -7.95 6.09 -13.34
CA SER A 133 -6.79 5.71 -14.16
C SER A 133 -5.96 4.63 -13.48
N VAL A 134 -5.15 3.93 -14.27
CA VAL A 134 -4.16 2.96 -13.81
C VAL A 134 -2.80 3.44 -14.27
N VAL A 135 -1.85 3.56 -13.36
CA VAL A 135 -0.51 4.08 -13.60
C VAL A 135 0.53 3.08 -13.14
N ASP A 136 1.50 2.83 -14.00
CA ASP A 136 2.79 2.19 -13.70
C ASP A 136 3.89 3.22 -14.01
N GLY A 137 4.59 3.72 -12.97
CA GLY A 137 5.73 4.64 -13.12
C GLY A 137 6.95 3.93 -13.70
N GLY A 138 7.13 2.66 -13.37
CA GLY A 138 8.22 1.86 -13.91
C GLY A 138 9.52 2.08 -13.14
N ALA A 139 10.63 2.31 -13.83
CA ALA A 139 11.94 2.44 -13.17
C ALA A 139 12.51 3.86 -13.25
N GLY A 140 12.91 4.42 -12.13
CA GLY A 140 13.45 5.76 -11.98
C GLY A 140 12.72 6.50 -10.88
N ASN A 141 13.10 7.77 -10.64
CA ASN A 141 12.47 8.56 -9.59
C ASN A 141 11.34 9.40 -10.20
N ASP A 142 10.11 8.94 -10.05
CA ASP A 142 8.94 9.48 -10.73
C ASP A 142 8.18 10.49 -9.90
N GLN A 143 7.46 11.37 -10.59
CA GLN A 143 6.52 12.29 -9.97
C GLN A 143 5.12 12.03 -10.51
N ILE A 144 4.22 11.52 -9.66
CA ILE A 144 2.90 11.06 -10.06
C ILE A 144 1.81 11.88 -9.34
N ASP A 145 0.91 12.51 -10.08
CA ASP A 145 -0.30 13.16 -9.58
C ASP A 145 -1.53 12.41 -10.11
N ALA A 146 -2.13 11.60 -9.24
CA ALA A 146 -3.22 10.70 -9.56
C ALA A 146 -4.52 11.14 -8.88
N TRP A 147 -5.52 11.48 -9.69
CA TRP A 147 -6.82 11.94 -9.22
C TRP A 147 -7.77 10.78 -8.90
N SER A 148 -8.99 11.12 -8.46
CA SER A 148 -9.92 10.23 -7.76
C SER A 148 -10.08 8.82 -8.34
N GLY A 149 -10.04 7.81 -7.48
CA GLY A 149 -10.33 6.42 -7.83
C GLY A 149 -9.26 5.75 -8.71
N SER A 150 -8.06 6.33 -8.77
CA SER A 150 -6.97 5.76 -9.56
C SER A 150 -6.26 4.63 -8.81
N ILE A 151 -5.46 3.87 -9.57
CA ILE A 151 -4.58 2.81 -9.08
C ILE A 151 -3.17 3.18 -9.55
N VAL A 152 -2.21 3.26 -8.64
CA VAL A 152 -0.86 3.73 -8.91
C VAL A 152 0.17 2.74 -8.37
N ASP A 153 1.12 2.36 -9.21
CA ASP A 153 2.41 1.76 -8.86
C ASP A 153 3.49 2.80 -9.18
N GLY A 154 4.30 3.19 -8.19
CA GLY A 154 5.48 4.02 -8.43
C GLY A 154 6.54 3.23 -9.18
N GLY A 155 6.90 2.06 -8.64
CA GLY A 155 7.78 1.10 -9.28
C GLY A 155 9.14 1.03 -8.58
N ASP A 156 10.24 0.99 -9.34
CA ASP A 156 11.59 1.00 -8.79
C ASP A 156 12.12 2.44 -8.76
N GLY A 157 12.51 2.96 -7.62
CA GLY A 157 13.09 4.29 -7.46
C GLY A 157 12.57 5.01 -6.24
N SER A 158 12.99 6.26 -6.04
CA SER A 158 12.43 7.11 -4.98
C SER A 158 11.40 8.04 -5.59
N ASP A 159 10.13 7.67 -5.44
CA ASP A 159 9.01 8.31 -6.12
C ASP A 159 8.32 9.38 -5.26
N VAL A 160 7.65 10.30 -5.93
CA VAL A 160 6.79 11.31 -5.31
C VAL A 160 5.38 11.14 -5.83
N ILE A 161 4.52 10.56 -5.00
CA ILE A 161 3.15 10.20 -5.38
C ILE A 161 2.14 11.06 -4.63
N LYS A 162 1.28 11.75 -5.39
CA LYS A 162 0.11 12.48 -4.89
C LYS A 162 -1.15 11.76 -5.33
N ALA A 163 -1.82 11.15 -4.36
CA ALA A 163 -3.00 10.32 -4.59
C ALA A 163 -4.25 10.99 -4.00
N TRP A 164 -5.10 11.53 -4.86
CA TRP A 164 -6.34 12.18 -4.46
C TRP A 164 -7.50 11.19 -4.42
N SER A 165 -8.31 11.27 -3.37
CA SER A 165 -9.64 10.65 -3.18
C SER A 165 -9.77 9.20 -3.64
N ASP A 166 -9.88 8.28 -2.68
CA ASP A 166 -10.20 6.88 -2.95
C ASP A 166 -9.20 6.20 -3.92
N THR A 167 -7.98 6.71 -3.98
CA THR A 167 -6.90 6.18 -4.83
C THR A 167 -6.18 5.06 -4.09
N THR A 168 -5.77 4.02 -4.82
CA THR A 168 -4.93 2.94 -4.31
C THR A 168 -3.51 3.13 -4.81
N VAL A 169 -2.54 3.12 -3.90
CA VAL A 169 -1.13 3.40 -4.19
C VAL A 169 -0.25 2.27 -3.66
N ARG A 170 0.71 1.86 -4.48
CA ARG A 170 1.94 1.19 -4.09
C ARG A 170 3.10 2.10 -4.46
N GLY A 171 3.97 2.44 -3.51
CA GLY A 171 5.20 3.19 -3.80
C GLY A 171 6.14 2.32 -4.62
N GLY A 172 6.54 1.18 -4.06
CA GLY A 172 7.30 0.17 -4.78
C GLY A 172 8.62 -0.11 -4.07
N ALA A 173 9.74 0.01 -4.76
CA ALA A 173 11.07 -0.20 -4.19
C ALA A 173 11.88 1.09 -4.21
N GLY A 174 12.35 1.54 -3.05
CA GLY A 174 13.11 2.77 -2.86
C GLY A 174 12.43 3.69 -1.85
N ASP A 175 13.10 4.76 -1.44
CA ASP A 175 12.57 5.64 -0.40
C ASP A 175 11.52 6.59 -1.00
N ASP A 176 10.23 6.33 -0.79
CA ASP A 176 9.13 7.04 -1.44
C ASP A 176 8.54 8.19 -0.59
N VAL A 177 7.94 9.16 -1.27
CA VAL A 177 7.17 10.25 -0.65
C VAL A 177 5.73 10.20 -1.15
N ILE A 178 4.83 9.69 -0.31
CA ILE A 178 3.43 9.45 -0.69
C ILE A 178 2.50 10.36 0.11
N SER A 179 1.66 11.10 -0.60
CA SER A 179 0.58 11.91 -0.02
C SER A 179 -0.77 11.41 -0.51
N GLY A 180 -1.59 10.85 0.39
CA GLY A 180 -2.91 10.30 0.06
C GLY A 180 -4.07 11.02 0.76
N TRP A 181 -4.96 11.62 -0.01
CA TRP A 181 -6.12 12.36 0.50
C TRP A 181 -7.42 11.57 0.40
N SER A 182 -8.31 11.73 1.39
CA SER A 182 -9.71 11.27 1.34
C SER A 182 -9.85 9.75 1.09
N ASN A 183 -9.59 8.94 2.13
CA ASN A 183 -9.81 7.49 2.16
C ASN A 183 -8.98 6.69 1.15
N SER A 184 -7.78 7.17 0.84
CA SER A 184 -6.83 6.43 0.00
C SER A 184 -6.33 5.17 0.71
N LYS A 185 -5.92 4.18 -0.10
CA LYS A 185 -5.20 2.99 0.36
C LYS A 185 -3.76 3.13 -0.09
N ILE A 186 -2.83 3.07 0.84
CA ILE A 186 -1.42 3.34 0.58
C ILE A 186 -0.60 2.18 1.13
N ASN A 187 0.29 1.65 0.30
CA ASN A 187 1.39 0.78 0.66
C ASN A 187 2.67 1.49 0.20
N GLY A 188 3.61 1.75 1.10
CA GLY A 188 4.91 2.36 0.77
C GLY A 188 5.75 1.39 -0.06
N GLY A 189 6.07 0.23 0.52
CA GLY A 189 6.74 -0.85 -0.19
C GLY A 189 8.06 -1.19 0.50
N ASP A 190 9.12 -1.40 -0.28
CA ASP A 190 10.46 -1.58 0.26
C ASP A 190 11.17 -0.21 0.27
N GLY A 191 11.75 0.23 1.38
CA GLY A 191 12.44 1.52 1.47
C GLY A 191 12.13 2.26 2.78
N ASP A 192 12.86 3.33 3.08
CA ASP A 192 12.53 4.20 4.21
C ASP A 192 11.52 5.28 3.75
N ASP A 193 10.22 4.99 3.85
CA ASP A 193 9.18 5.79 3.22
C ASP A 193 8.69 6.99 4.06
N GLN A 194 8.15 8.00 3.38
CA GLN A 194 7.46 9.14 3.99
C GLN A 194 6.02 9.22 3.52
N ILE A 195 5.10 8.79 4.38
CA ILE A 195 3.69 8.69 4.03
C ILE A 195 2.87 9.70 4.82
N SER A 196 2.11 10.54 4.12
CA SER A 196 1.09 11.42 4.71
C SER A 196 -0.28 11.04 4.20
N ALA A 197 -1.17 10.64 5.11
CA ALA A 197 -2.52 10.24 4.79
C ALA A 197 -3.56 11.05 5.57
N TRP A 198 -4.71 11.33 4.96
CA TRP A 198 -5.81 12.07 5.60
C TRP A 198 -7.14 11.31 5.54
N SER A 199 -8.01 11.57 6.51
CA SER A 199 -9.35 10.99 6.65
C SER A 199 -9.30 9.52 7.09
N ASP A 200 -10.16 8.65 6.55
CA ASP A 200 -10.29 7.25 6.98
C ASP A 200 -9.42 6.34 6.09
N SER A 201 -8.16 6.73 5.89
CA SER A 201 -7.21 6.03 5.02
C SER A 201 -6.68 4.74 5.64
N LEU A 202 -6.32 3.79 4.77
CA LEU A 202 -5.58 2.58 5.12
C LEU A 202 -4.13 2.77 4.68
N VAL A 203 -3.19 2.62 5.60
CA VAL A 203 -1.75 2.84 5.35
C VAL A 203 -0.93 1.65 5.84
N GLU A 204 -0.04 1.18 4.99
CA GLU A 204 1.03 0.24 5.28
C GLU A 204 2.34 0.89 4.85
N GLY A 205 3.32 1.00 5.75
CA GLY A 205 4.66 1.47 5.40
C GLY A 205 5.36 0.45 4.53
N GLY A 206 5.59 -0.74 5.08
CA GLY A 206 6.13 -1.89 4.35
C GLY A 206 7.42 -2.36 5.00
N ALA A 207 8.50 -2.49 4.24
CA ALA A 207 9.80 -2.87 4.76
C ALA A 207 10.75 -1.66 4.77
N GLY A 208 11.30 -1.32 5.92
CA GLY A 208 12.17 -0.16 6.09
C GLY A 208 11.77 0.65 7.32
N ASN A 209 12.43 1.78 7.55
CA ASN A 209 12.15 2.64 8.70
C ASN A 209 11.27 3.82 8.27
N ASP A 210 9.97 3.62 8.34
CA ASP A 210 9.00 4.49 7.73
C ASP A 210 8.63 5.66 8.64
N ARG A 211 8.22 6.76 8.01
CA ARG A 211 7.63 7.93 8.67
C ARG A 211 6.20 8.13 8.20
N ILE A 212 5.25 7.73 9.03
CA ILE A 212 3.83 7.72 8.67
C ILE A 212 3.08 8.76 9.48
N SER A 213 2.47 9.73 8.80
CA SER A 213 1.54 10.71 9.38
C SER A 213 0.13 10.45 8.87
N ALA A 214 -0.70 9.78 9.67
CA ALA A 214 -2.08 9.47 9.32
C ALA A 214 -3.05 10.31 10.15
N TYR A 215 -3.65 11.33 9.52
CA TYR A 215 -4.61 12.23 10.14
C TYR A 215 -6.03 11.72 9.99
N GLY A 216 -6.81 11.67 11.08
CA GLY A 216 -8.20 11.19 11.06
C GLY A 216 -8.36 9.88 11.82
N ASN A 217 -9.36 9.09 11.44
CA ASN A 217 -9.59 7.73 11.95
C ASN A 217 -8.93 6.73 10.98
N ALA A 218 -7.60 6.67 11.04
CA ALA A 218 -6.82 5.85 10.12
C ALA A 218 -6.63 4.43 10.64
N ASN A 219 -6.41 3.50 9.70
CA ASN A 219 -5.90 2.17 9.98
C ASN A 219 -4.49 2.08 9.44
N VAL A 220 -3.50 1.91 10.32
CA VAL A 220 -2.08 2.05 9.98
C VAL A 220 -1.29 0.81 10.40
N SER A 221 -0.32 0.41 9.60
CA SER A 221 0.77 -0.50 9.97
C SER A 221 2.07 0.17 9.56
N GLY A 222 3.09 0.13 10.41
CA GLY A 222 4.46 0.48 10.02
C GLY A 222 5.01 -0.58 9.08
N GLY A 223 5.02 -1.82 9.55
CA GLY A 223 5.50 -2.96 8.80
C GLY A 223 6.76 -3.46 9.48
N SER A 224 7.76 -3.92 8.72
CA SER A 224 9.03 -4.35 9.32
C SER A 224 10.06 -3.23 9.30
N GLY A 225 10.61 -2.88 10.46
CA GLY A 225 11.69 -1.91 10.60
C GLY A 225 11.54 -1.11 11.89
N ASP A 226 12.18 0.04 12.02
CA ASP A 226 11.99 0.89 13.19
C ASP A 226 11.16 2.12 12.79
N ASP A 227 9.83 1.98 12.87
CA ASP A 227 8.92 2.96 12.29
C ASP A 227 8.59 4.12 13.22
N THR A 228 8.29 5.29 12.64
CA THR A 228 7.73 6.43 13.37
C THR A 228 6.35 6.81 12.84
N ILE A 229 5.34 6.63 13.69
CA ILE A 229 3.94 6.74 13.30
C ILE A 229 3.24 7.83 14.11
N TRP A 230 2.61 8.79 13.44
CA TRP A 230 1.71 9.78 14.02
C TRP A 230 0.27 9.47 13.59
N VAL A 231 -0.61 9.27 14.56
CA VAL A 231 -2.03 9.00 14.29
C VAL A 231 -2.96 10.01 14.95
N GLY A 232 -4.09 10.26 14.28
CA GLY A 232 -5.20 11.05 14.79
C GLY A 232 -6.02 10.34 15.87
N SER A 233 -7.15 10.95 16.22
CA SER A 233 -8.11 10.36 17.15
C SER A 233 -8.73 9.08 16.57
N ASP A 234 -9.10 8.16 17.46
CA ASP A 234 -9.86 6.94 17.14
C ASP A 234 -9.18 5.99 16.14
N SER A 235 -7.90 6.23 15.82
CA SER A 235 -7.13 5.43 14.87
C SER A 235 -6.75 4.06 15.42
N VAL A 236 -6.55 3.11 14.52
CA VAL A 236 -6.02 1.78 14.79
C VAL A 236 -4.61 1.68 14.24
N VAL A 237 -3.65 1.33 15.09
CA VAL A 237 -2.29 0.96 14.67
C VAL A 237 -2.13 -0.54 14.85
N ASN A 238 -1.83 -1.25 13.79
CA ASN A 238 -1.56 -2.68 13.82
C ASN A 238 -0.06 -2.88 14.04
N PHE A 239 0.29 -3.87 14.85
CA PHE A 239 1.66 -4.24 15.12
C PHE A 239 1.74 -5.76 15.22
N ALA A 240 2.61 -6.37 14.45
CA ALA A 240 2.85 -7.79 14.37
C ALA A 240 4.26 -8.15 14.88
N LYS A 241 4.51 -9.45 14.96
CA LYS A 241 5.83 -9.96 15.35
C LYS A 241 6.80 -9.80 14.18
N GLY A 242 7.99 -9.26 14.45
CA GLY A 242 8.99 -8.94 13.43
C GLY A 242 8.86 -7.51 12.89
N ASP A 243 7.93 -6.72 13.43
CA ASP A 243 7.74 -5.34 13.04
C ASP A 243 8.87 -4.43 13.54
N GLY A 244 9.66 -4.84 14.55
CA GLY A 244 10.82 -4.08 15.02
C GLY A 244 10.54 -3.13 16.19
N HIS A 245 11.20 -1.97 16.22
CA HIS A 245 11.16 -1.01 17.34
C HIS A 245 10.41 0.29 17.01
N ASP A 246 9.08 0.24 17.05
CA ASP A 246 8.25 1.35 16.63
C ASP A 246 8.09 2.46 17.66
N THR A 247 7.96 3.69 17.15
CA THR A 247 7.57 4.87 17.91
C THR A 247 6.22 5.40 17.42
N ILE A 248 5.21 5.39 18.30
CA ILE A 248 3.85 5.83 18.00
C ILE A 248 3.51 7.09 18.79
N TYR A 249 3.20 8.16 18.08
CA TYR A 249 2.58 9.37 18.62
C TYR A 249 1.06 9.24 18.51
N ALA A 250 0.45 8.80 19.61
CA ALA A 250 -0.96 8.42 19.66
C ALA A 250 -1.88 9.62 19.93
N GLY A 251 -2.92 9.74 19.10
CA GLY A 251 -4.08 10.59 19.35
C GLY A 251 -5.01 10.04 20.46
N PRO A 252 -6.09 10.76 20.78
CA PRO A 252 -7.15 10.25 21.66
C PRO A 252 -7.73 8.93 21.16
N ASN A 253 -8.02 8.00 22.08
CA ASN A 253 -8.68 6.72 21.79
C ASN A 253 -7.95 5.82 20.78
N THR A 254 -6.64 5.99 20.59
CA THR A 254 -5.88 5.08 19.71
C THR A 254 -5.94 3.64 20.20
N MET A 255 -6.19 2.71 19.28
CA MET A 255 -6.11 1.28 19.52
C MET A 255 -4.83 0.72 18.89
N LEU A 256 -3.97 0.11 19.70
CA LEU A 256 -2.83 -0.67 19.23
C LEU A 256 -3.28 -2.13 19.16
N LYS A 257 -3.47 -2.64 17.95
CA LYS A 257 -3.89 -4.01 17.70
C LYS A 257 -2.67 -4.89 17.49
N LEU A 258 -2.46 -5.82 18.41
CA LEU A 258 -1.33 -6.72 18.39
C LEU A 258 -1.67 -8.03 17.67
N GLY A 259 -0.79 -8.42 16.75
CA GLY A 259 -0.90 -9.65 15.95
C GLY A 259 -0.63 -10.93 16.75
N ASP A 260 -0.73 -12.06 16.05
CA ASP A 260 -0.53 -13.38 16.65
C ASP A 260 0.88 -13.52 17.26
N GLY A 261 0.95 -14.17 18.43
CA GLY A 261 2.20 -14.34 19.19
C GLY A 261 2.54 -13.19 20.13
N LEU A 262 1.85 -12.05 20.03
CA LEU A 262 1.94 -10.93 20.97
C LEU A 262 0.67 -10.93 21.86
N SER A 263 0.78 -11.53 23.03
CA SER A 263 -0.34 -11.82 23.96
C SER A 263 -0.20 -11.04 25.26
N ALA A 264 -1.27 -10.97 26.06
CA ALA A 264 -1.21 -10.35 27.38
C ALA A 264 -0.14 -11.00 28.29
N ASP A 265 0.08 -12.32 28.18
CA ASP A 265 0.99 -13.07 29.06
C ASP A 265 2.46 -12.71 28.82
N ASN A 266 2.87 -12.50 27.56
CA ASN A 266 4.23 -12.12 27.19
C ASN A 266 4.44 -10.62 27.03
N THR A 267 3.39 -9.79 27.18
CA THR A 267 3.52 -8.34 27.09
C THR A 267 3.96 -7.73 28.43
N ARG A 268 4.89 -6.77 28.37
CA ARG A 268 5.34 -5.95 29.50
C ARG A 268 5.12 -4.50 29.14
N VAL A 269 4.47 -3.75 30.03
CA VAL A 269 4.19 -2.33 29.85
C VAL A 269 4.84 -1.55 30.99
N SER A 270 5.65 -0.57 30.65
CA SER A 270 6.22 0.40 31.57
C SER A 270 5.78 1.80 31.17
N VAL A 271 5.11 2.51 32.07
CA VAL A 271 4.65 3.90 31.82
C VAL A 271 5.49 4.86 32.66
N SER A 272 5.95 5.95 32.04
CA SER A 272 6.63 7.05 32.71
C SER A 272 6.11 8.38 32.16
N GLY A 273 5.36 9.13 32.99
CA GLY A 273 4.73 10.37 32.55
C GLY A 273 3.80 10.15 31.35
N SER A 274 4.13 10.74 30.20
CA SER A 274 3.35 10.64 28.95
C SER A 274 3.90 9.61 27.96
N VAL A 275 4.82 8.74 28.37
CA VAL A 275 5.41 7.71 27.51
C VAL A 275 5.11 6.34 28.10
N ALA A 276 4.67 5.40 27.26
CA ALA A 276 4.69 3.98 27.57
C ALA A 276 5.75 3.28 26.69
N THR A 277 6.46 2.34 27.28
CA THR A 277 7.28 1.37 26.56
C THR A 277 6.62 0.01 26.72
N ILE A 278 6.36 -0.65 25.61
CA ILE A 278 5.75 -1.97 25.52
C ILE A 278 6.80 -2.90 24.93
N SER A 279 7.06 -4.01 25.58
CA SER A 279 7.97 -5.05 25.09
C SER A 279 7.36 -6.43 25.24
N PHE A 280 7.88 -7.39 24.47
CA PHE A 280 7.33 -8.73 24.38
C PHE A 280 8.38 -9.78 24.73
N GLU A 281 8.12 -10.59 25.76
CA GLU A 281 9.04 -11.66 26.15
C GLU A 281 9.19 -12.68 25.01
N GLY A 282 10.44 -12.91 24.59
CA GLY A 282 10.76 -13.81 23.49
C GLY A 282 10.65 -13.18 22.09
N SER A 283 10.51 -11.85 22.00
CA SER A 283 10.73 -11.06 20.79
C SER A 283 11.72 -9.94 21.06
N ASP A 284 12.42 -9.49 20.01
CA ASP A 284 13.19 -8.25 20.06
C ASP A 284 12.29 -7.03 19.82
N ASP A 285 11.08 -7.23 19.30
CA ASP A 285 10.09 -6.18 19.01
C ASP A 285 9.70 -5.34 20.23
N SER A 286 9.46 -4.05 20.01
CA SER A 286 8.98 -3.14 21.05
C SER A 286 8.20 -1.95 20.49
N ILE A 287 7.33 -1.36 21.30
CA ILE A 287 6.58 -0.17 20.94
C ILE A 287 6.80 0.92 21.99
N MET A 288 7.26 2.09 21.58
CA MET A 288 7.22 3.31 22.37
C MET A 288 5.99 4.12 22.00
N VAL A 289 5.07 4.31 22.94
CA VAL A 289 3.86 5.13 22.74
C VAL A 289 4.01 6.46 23.45
N GLN A 290 4.03 7.54 22.70
CA GLN A 290 3.92 8.90 23.19
C GLN A 290 2.45 9.31 23.21
N PHE A 291 1.86 9.45 24.41
CA PHE A 291 0.47 9.88 24.56
C PHE A 291 0.31 11.38 24.38
N GLY A 292 -0.80 11.78 23.76
CA GLY A 292 -1.37 13.11 23.93
C GLY A 292 -1.86 13.37 25.37
N PRO A 293 -2.09 14.64 25.77
CA PRO A 293 -2.58 14.97 27.10
C PRO A 293 -3.91 14.26 27.41
N TYR A 294 -3.93 13.43 28.46
CA TYR A 294 -5.11 12.67 28.90
C TYR A 294 -5.69 11.70 27.86
N SER A 295 -4.87 11.27 26.89
CA SER A 295 -5.26 10.31 25.84
C SER A 295 -4.76 8.92 26.19
N PRO A 296 -5.55 8.07 26.88
CA PRO A 296 -5.18 6.67 27.02
C PRO A 296 -5.19 5.98 25.64
N ALA A 297 -4.34 4.97 25.48
CA ALA A 297 -4.41 4.05 24.35
C ALA A 297 -4.88 2.67 24.83
N THR A 298 -5.48 1.90 23.93
CA THR A 298 -5.90 0.53 24.21
C THR A 298 -5.04 -0.45 23.44
N LEU A 299 -4.39 -1.39 24.13
CA LEU A 299 -3.79 -2.57 23.50
C LEU A 299 -4.89 -3.60 23.32
N ALA A 300 -5.13 -4.03 22.10
CA ALA A 300 -6.05 -5.09 21.76
C ALA A 300 -5.25 -6.31 21.28
N PHE A 301 -5.47 -7.47 21.90
CA PHE A 301 -4.77 -8.71 21.58
C PHE A 301 -5.60 -9.57 20.61
N ALA A 302 -4.93 -10.49 19.91
CA ALA A 302 -5.57 -11.38 18.94
C ALA A 302 -6.66 -12.30 19.54
N ASP A 303 -6.58 -12.61 20.83
CA ASP A 303 -7.59 -13.41 21.55
C ASP A 303 -8.86 -12.61 21.94
N GLY A 304 -8.90 -11.32 21.59
CA GLY A 304 -10.01 -10.41 21.89
C GLY A 304 -9.93 -9.76 23.28
N THR A 305 -8.92 -10.08 24.09
CA THR A 305 -8.65 -9.34 25.33
C THR A 305 -8.07 -7.96 25.03
N ALA A 306 -8.20 -7.03 25.98
CA ALA A 306 -7.67 -5.69 25.83
C ALA A 306 -7.15 -5.12 27.15
N LEU A 307 -6.12 -4.26 27.06
CA LEU A 307 -5.52 -3.54 28.16
C LEU A 307 -5.48 -2.05 27.84
N THR A 308 -6.11 -1.23 28.68
CA THR A 308 -5.99 0.24 28.57
C THR A 308 -4.71 0.70 29.24
N ILE A 309 -3.86 1.42 28.50
CA ILE A 309 -2.68 2.11 29.03
C ILE A 309 -3.03 3.58 29.20
N THR A 310 -2.93 4.05 30.44
CA THR A 310 -3.19 5.44 30.80
C THR A 310 -1.87 6.13 31.13
N PRO A 311 -1.59 7.34 30.61
CA PRO A 311 -0.43 8.11 31.03
C PRO A 311 -0.51 8.40 32.54
N GLU A 312 0.64 8.44 33.22
CA GLU A 312 0.67 8.82 34.63
C GLU A 312 0.16 10.26 34.76
N SER A 313 -0.92 10.45 35.51
CA SER A 313 -1.34 11.80 35.87
C SER A 313 -0.21 12.43 36.66
N ARG A 314 0.22 13.65 36.30
CA ARG A 314 1.09 14.43 37.16
C ARG A 314 0.31 14.70 38.45
N ILE A 315 0.43 13.82 39.44
CA ILE A 315 0.00 14.12 40.79
C ILE A 315 0.87 15.32 41.20
N ALA A 316 0.29 16.51 41.16
CA ALA A 316 0.80 17.66 41.87
C ALA A 316 1.02 17.16 43.30
N ARG A 317 2.30 17.05 43.69
CA ARG A 317 2.66 16.76 45.08
C ARG A 317 1.85 17.73 45.93
N THR A 318 0.86 17.22 46.66
CA THR A 318 0.25 18.00 47.74
C THR A 318 1.40 18.46 48.63
N PRO A 319 1.60 19.77 48.84
CA PRO A 319 2.61 20.21 49.78
C PRO A 319 2.26 19.61 51.13
N TYR A 320 3.23 18.90 51.67
CA TYR A 320 3.35 18.44 53.04
C TYR A 320 2.47 19.28 53.99
N SER A 321 1.37 18.72 54.48
CA SER A 321 0.68 19.30 55.62
C SER A 321 1.61 19.14 56.81
N ALA A 322 2.37 20.19 57.12
CA ALA A 322 3.06 20.29 58.39
C ALA A 322 2.00 20.37 59.49
N SER A 323 1.90 19.31 60.28
CA SER A 323 1.27 19.35 61.59
C SER A 323 2.13 20.19 62.54
N ALA A 324 1.58 21.32 63.01
CA ALA A 324 1.81 21.89 64.33
C ALA A 324 0.71 22.92 64.63
#